data_AF-A0ABD4ZXG3-F1
#
_entry.id   AF-A0ABD4ZXG3-F1
#
_cell.length_a   1.000
_cell.length_b   1.000
_cell.length_c   1.000
_cell.angle_alpha   90.00
_cell.angle_beta   90.00
_cell.angle_gamma   90.00
#
_symmetry.space_group_name_H-M   'P 1'
#
loop_
_entity.id
_entity.type
_entity.pdbx_description
1 polymer ?
#
loop_
_entity_poly.entity_id
_entity_poly.type
_entity_poly.pdbx_seq_one_letter_code
_entity_poly.pdbx_strand_id
1 'polypeptide(L)' 'MEQLRNQGVRYSMSDSRTGTDGTADCSRAIYVCLRKAGASNAGWVLNTDSMHSWLGAEWVSINCAE' A
#
# COMPACT_ATOMS: atom_id res chain seq x y z
N MET A 1 -3.20 0.91 8.12
CA MET A 1 -2.01 0.77 8.99
C MET A 1 -2.13 -0.27 10.08
N GLU A 2 -3.34 -0.63 10.52
CA GLU A 2 -3.52 -1.68 11.54
C GLU A 2 -2.92 -3.03 11.14
N GLN A 3 -3.07 -3.46 9.89
CA GLN A 3 -2.44 -4.70 9.40
C GLN A 3 -0.91 -4.67 9.53
N LEU A 4 -0.26 -3.57 9.14
CA LEU A 4 1.19 -3.40 9.26
C LEU A 4 1.64 -3.36 10.73
N ARG A 5 0.88 -2.68 11.59
CA ARG A 5 1.11 -2.67 13.04
C ARG A 5 1.03 -4.07 13.65
N ASN A 6 0.03 -4.86 13.26
CA ASN A 6 -0.10 -6.24 13.74
C ASN A 6 1.03 -7.15 13.23
N GLN A 7 1.67 -6.81 12.11
CA GLN A 7 2.84 -7.49 11.57
C GLN A 7 4.17 -6.98 12.16
N GLY A 8 4.13 -6.05 13.13
CA GLY A 8 5.34 -5.46 13.72
C GLY A 8 6.08 -4.50 12.78
N VAL A 9 5.49 -4.13 11.64
CA VAL A 9 6.11 -3.26 10.65
C VAL A 9 6.03 -1.81 11.11
N ARG A 10 7.19 -1.15 11.20
CA ARG A 10 7.34 0.25 11.61
C ARG A 10 7.41 1.18 10.41
N TYR A 11 7.11 2.46 10.62
CA TYR A 11 7.29 3.46 9.58
C TYR A 11 8.78 3.82 9.44
N SER A 12 9.31 3.77 8.22
CA SER A 12 10.61 4.34 7.87
C SER A 12 10.59 4.87 6.45
N MET A 13 11.32 5.96 6.20
CA MET A 13 11.48 6.58 4.88
C MET A 13 12.82 6.23 4.21
N SER A 14 13.69 5.51 4.92
CA SER A 14 15.08 5.27 4.53
C SER A 14 15.42 3.78 4.42
N ASP A 15 14.53 2.93 4.93
CA ASP A 15 14.72 1.48 5.01
C ASP A 15 13.83 0.79 3.95
N SER A 16 13.26 -0.39 4.23
CA SER A 16 12.48 -1.14 3.24
C SER A 16 11.11 -0.53 2.97
N ARG A 17 10.82 -0.37 1.68
CA ARG A 17 9.46 -0.11 1.17
C ARG A 17 8.56 -1.32 1.30
N THR A 18 9.08 -2.54 1.30
CA THR A 18 8.25 -3.73 1.12
C THR A 18 7.79 -4.36 2.43
N GLY A 19 8.39 -3.99 3.57
CA GLY A 19 8.19 -4.69 4.85
C GLY A 19 9.27 -5.71 5.18
N THR A 20 10.27 -5.92 4.30
CA THR A 20 11.22 -7.04 4.41
C THR A 20 12.17 -6.92 5.61
N ASP A 21 12.44 -5.72 6.10
CA ASP A 21 13.27 -5.45 7.28
C ASP A 21 12.43 -5.05 8.50
N GLY A 22 11.11 -5.27 8.45
CA GLY A 22 10.20 -4.81 9.49
C GLY A 22 9.89 -3.31 9.42
N THR A 23 10.22 -2.62 8.33
CA THR A 23 9.80 -1.23 8.09
C THR A 23 9.02 -1.07 6.78
N ALA A 24 8.24 0.01 6.67
CA ALA A 24 7.46 0.35 5.49
C ALA A 24 7.31 1.87 5.36
N ASP A 25 7.53 2.37 4.14
CA ASP A 25 7.29 3.77 3.78
C ASP A 25 5.82 4.14 3.64
N CYS A 26 5.55 5.44 3.50
CA CYS A 26 4.21 6.00 3.34
C CYS A 26 3.42 5.38 2.17
N SER A 27 4.07 5.06 1.05
CA SER A 27 3.39 4.47 -0.10
C SER A 27 2.96 3.02 0.14
N ARG A 28 3.77 2.24 0.88
CA ARG A 28 3.42 0.86 1.30
C ARG A 28 2.28 0.87 2.29
N ALA A 29 2.32 1.79 3.25
CA ALA A 29 1.27 2.03 4.22
C ALA A 29 -0.09 2.26 3.54
N ILE A 30 -0.13 3.16 2.55
CA ILE A 30 -1.34 3.47 1.79
C ILE A 30 -1.74 2.29 0.90
N TYR A 31 -0.80 1.64 0.20
CA TYR A 31 -1.08 0.47 -0.63
C TYR A 31 -1.76 -0.65 0.16
N VAL A 32 -1.28 -0.98 1.36
CA VAL A 32 -1.94 -1.99 2.23
C VAL A 32 -3.38 -1.59 2.56
N CYS A 33 -3.61 -0.31 2.87
CA CYS A 33 -4.96 0.16 3.19
C CYS A 33 -5.89 0.07 1.97
N LEU A 34 -5.41 0.45 0.79
CA LEU A 34 -6.16 0.35 -0.47
C LEU A 34 -6.48 -1.11 -0.80
N ARG A 35 -5.51 -2.02 -0.65
CA ARG A 35 -5.73 -3.46 -0.83
C ARG A 35 -6.74 -4.02 0.16
N LYS A 36 -6.73 -3.56 1.42
CA LYS A 36 -7.77 -3.93 2.41
C LYS A 36 -9.14 -3.37 2.02
N ALA A 37 -9.20 -2.21 1.37
CA ALA A 37 -10.42 -1.57 0.90
C ALA A 37 -10.96 -2.13 -0.43
N GLY A 38 -10.33 -3.17 -1.00
CA GLY A 38 -10.81 -3.81 -2.23
C GLY A 38 -10.09 -3.41 -3.52
N ALA A 39 -9.03 -2.59 -3.44
CA ALA A 39 -8.21 -2.28 -4.61
C ALA A 39 -7.50 -3.54 -5.15
N SER A 40 -7.33 -3.58 -6.47
CA SER A 40 -6.67 -4.67 -7.20
C SER A 40 -5.20 -4.81 -6.84
N ASN A 41 -4.61 -5.98 -7.13
CA ASN A 41 -3.18 -6.17 -6.94
C ASN A 41 -2.38 -5.50 -8.06
N ALA A 42 -1.66 -4.44 -7.73
CA ALA A 42 -0.74 -3.79 -8.66
C ALA A 42 0.47 -4.67 -9.03
N GLY A 43 0.67 -5.82 -8.37
CA GLY A 43 1.74 -6.78 -8.67
C GLY A 43 3.07 -6.49 -7.97
N TRP A 44 3.33 -5.23 -7.62
CA TRP A 44 4.48 -4.84 -6.78
C TRP A 44 4.07 -3.78 -5.75
N VAL A 45 4.95 -3.51 -4.79
CA VAL A 45 4.77 -2.42 -3.84
C VAL A 45 5.02 -1.09 -4.55
N LEU A 46 3.95 -0.33 -4.74
CA LEU A 46 4.01 0.98 -5.38
C LEU A 46 4.77 1.99 -4.52
N ASN A 47 5.62 2.80 -5.16
CA ASN A 47 6.13 4.05 -4.61
C ASN A 47 5.09 5.17 -4.82
N THR A 48 5.28 6.30 -4.14
CA THR A 48 4.37 7.46 -4.22
C THR A 48 4.14 7.94 -5.65
N ASP A 49 5.17 7.90 -6.49
CA ASP A 49 5.11 8.35 -7.89
C ASP A 49 4.21 7.45 -8.76
N SER A 50 4.42 6.14 -8.75
CA SER A 50 3.58 5.21 -9.50
C SER A 50 2.19 4.99 -8.88
N MET A 51 2.03 5.31 -7.60
CA MET A 51 0.74 5.17 -6.90
C MET A 51 -0.32 6.15 -7.43
N HIS A 52 0.07 7.34 -7.88
CA HIS A 52 -0.88 8.29 -8.48
C HIS A 52 -1.50 7.74 -9.77
N SER A 53 -0.65 7.28 -10.69
CA SER A 53 -1.10 6.71 -11.97
C SER A 53 -1.94 5.44 -11.78
N TRP A 54 -1.55 4.58 -10.82
CA TRP A 54 -2.31 3.38 -10.50
C TRP A 54 -3.69 3.72 -9.90
N LEU A 55 -3.74 4.64 -8.92
CA LEU A 55 -5.00 5.10 -8.35
C LEU A 55 -5.92 5.67 -9.43
N GLY A 56 -5.38 6.47 -10.35
CA GLY A 56 -6.09 7.00 -11.53
C GLY A 56 -6.85 5.93 -12.34
N ALA A 57 -6.27 4.73 -12.47
CA ALA A 57 -6.93 3.60 -13.12
C ALA A 57 -7.87 2.82 -12.18
N GLU A 58 -7.58 2.78 -10.88
CA GLU A 58 -8.23 1.95 -9.87
C GLU A 58 -9.52 2.55 -9.27
N TRP A 59 -9.83 3.83 -9.51
CA TRP A 59 -11.01 4.52 -8.95
C TRP A 59 -12.34 3.77 -9.14
N VAL A 60 -12.47 2.98 -10.21
CA VAL A 60 -13.67 2.18 -10.50
C VAL A 60 -13.76 0.91 -9.64
N SER A 61 -12.63 0.28 -9.31
CA SER A 61 -12.60 -1.03 -8.63
C SER A 61 -12.90 -0.93 -7.13
N ILE A 62 -12.48 0.15 -6.46
CA ILE A 62 -12.70 0.33 -5.01
C ILE A 62 -14.18 0.61 -4.70
N ASN A 63 -14.92 1.26 -5.61
CA ASN A 63 -16.33 1.60 -5.44
C ASN A 63 -17.30 0.44 -5.77
N CYS A 64 -16.80 -0.72 -6.18
CA CYS A 64 -17.62 -1.86 -6.58
C CYS A 64 -17.47 -3.08 -5.64
N ALA A 65 -16.65 -2.97 -4.58
CA ALA A 65 -16.51 -3.98 -3.53
C ALA A 65 -17.57 -3.73 -2.44
N GLU A 66 -18.81 -4.14 -2.73
CA GLU A 66 -19.89 -4.30 -1.75
C GLU A 66 -19.86 -5.71 -1.15
#